data_AF-A0A1C6C1M5-F1
#
_entry.id   AF-A0A1C6C1M5-F1
#
_cell.length_a   1.000
_cell.length_b   1.000
_cell.length_c   1.000
_cell.angle_alpha   90.00
_cell.angle_beta   90.00
_cell.angle_gamma   90.00
#
_symmetry.space_group_name_H-M   'P 1'
#
loop_
_entity.id
_entity.type
_entity.pdbx_description
1 polymer ?
#
loop_
_entity_poly.entity_id
_entity_poly.type
_entity_poly.pdbx_seq_one_letter_code
_entity_poly.pdbx_strand_id
1 'polypeptide(L)'
;MIEIKPLDDVMNHFSWIFFAYISLFSVVCINFFKALYINKKVKDVTNNIRKAQVFDLVVDIICGIAMAASLMFFGVLADNDALNYNIWLNRILIISFASLIIFILNIIVVLKNKKV
;
A
#
# COMPACT_ATOMS: atom_id res chain seq x y z
N MET A 1 -39.30 14.24 4.30
CA MET A 1 -38.46 13.13 3.77
C MET A 1 -37.03 13.59 3.87
N ILE A 2 -36.18 12.88 4.60
CA ILE A 2 -34.73 13.14 4.56
C ILE A 2 -34.28 12.64 3.20
N GLU A 3 -33.90 13.55 2.31
CA GLU A 3 -33.40 13.23 0.99
C GLU A 3 -31.99 12.64 1.18
N ILE A 4 -31.91 11.32 1.33
CA ILE A 4 -30.62 10.63 1.40
C ILE A 4 -30.03 10.73 0.00
N LYS A 5 -28.97 11.52 -0.16
CA LYS A 5 -28.22 11.54 -1.43
C LYS A 5 -27.67 10.12 -1.64
N PRO A 6 -27.91 9.48 -2.79
CA PRO A 6 -27.40 8.12 -3.06
C PRO A 6 -25.89 7.97 -2.83
N LEU A 7 -25.14 9.06 -3.01
CA LEU A 7 -23.71 9.14 -2.77
C LEU A 7 -23.32 8.95 -1.30
N ASP A 8 -24.13 9.43 -0.36
CA ASP A 8 -23.85 9.32 1.08
C ASP A 8 -24.00 7.87 1.56
N ASP A 9 -24.98 7.14 1.02
CA ASP A 9 -25.20 5.73 1.31
C ASP A 9 -24.07 4.85 0.74
N VAL A 10 -23.63 5.17 -0.49
CA VAL A 10 -22.43 4.59 -1.09
C VAL A 10 -21.20 4.85 -0.22
N MET A 11 -20.96 6.09 0.22
CA MET A 11 -19.81 6.39 1.09
C MET A 11 -19.84 5.62 2.41
N ASN A 12 -21.01 5.41 2.99
CA ASN A 12 -21.16 4.67 4.23
C ASN A 12 -20.82 3.19 4.04
N HIS A 13 -21.23 2.59 2.91
CA HIS A 13 -20.86 1.23 2.53
C HIS A 13 -19.35 1.10 2.23
N PHE A 14 -18.77 2.08 1.55
CA PHE A 14 -17.36 2.08 1.15
C PHE A 14 -16.38 2.32 2.30
N SER A 15 -16.85 2.70 3.49
CA SER A 15 -16.01 2.87 4.69
C SER A 15 -15.16 1.63 5.01
N TRP A 16 -15.66 0.43 4.70
CA TRP A 16 -14.94 -0.85 4.91
C TRP A 16 -13.74 -1.05 3.98
N ILE A 17 -13.74 -0.45 2.80
CA ILE A 17 -12.60 -0.51 1.87
C ILE A 17 -11.36 0.14 2.50
N PHE A 18 -11.53 1.00 3.51
CA PHE A 18 -10.41 1.57 4.26
C PHE A 18 -9.55 0.50 4.96
N PHE A 19 -10.15 -0.58 5.44
CA PHE A 19 -9.39 -1.71 6.01
C PHE A 19 -8.51 -2.40 4.98
N ALA A 20 -8.90 -2.38 3.70
CA ALA A 20 -8.07 -2.91 2.63
C ALA A 20 -6.77 -2.10 2.51
N TYR A 21 -6.80 -0.78 2.62
CA TYR A 21 -5.57 0.05 2.54
C TYR A 21 -4.62 -0.19 3.71
N ILE A 22 -5.15 -0.30 4.92
CA ILE A 22 -4.35 -0.64 6.10
C ILE A 22 -3.72 -2.03 5.92
N SER A 23 -4.46 -2.97 5.35
CA SER A 23 -3.98 -4.32 5.07
C SER A 23 -2.85 -4.30 4.02
N LEU A 24 -3.04 -3.59 2.91
CA LEU A 24 -2.02 -3.44 1.87
C LEU A 24 -0.75 -2.77 2.42
N PHE A 25 -0.90 -1.72 3.24
CA PHE A 25 0.23 -1.07 3.91
C PHE A 25 0.97 -2.01 4.86
N SER A 26 0.23 -2.84 5.58
CA SER A 26 0.79 -3.83 6.49
C SER A 26 1.61 -4.87 5.72
N VAL A 27 1.15 -5.32 4.54
CA VAL A 27 1.89 -6.23 3.66
C VAL A 27 3.23 -5.60 3.25
N VAL A 28 3.23 -4.36 2.77
CA VAL A 28 4.46 -3.64 2.39
C VAL A 28 5.43 -3.52 3.57
N CYS A 29 4.92 -3.17 4.76
CA CYS A 29 5.73 -3.12 5.97
C CYS A 29 6.34 -4.49 6.31
N ILE A 30 5.55 -5.56 6.29
CA ILE A 30 6.00 -6.92 6.61
C ILE A 30 7.09 -7.36 5.64
N ASN A 31 6.91 -7.12 4.34
CA ASN A 31 7.88 -7.45 3.30
C ASN A 31 9.21 -6.71 3.53
N PHE A 32 9.16 -5.42 3.88
CA PHE A 32 10.35 -4.65 4.22
C PHE A 32 11.06 -5.17 5.48
N PHE A 33 10.34 -5.42 6.57
CA PHE A 33 10.94 -5.95 7.80
C PHE A 33 11.53 -7.35 7.60
N LYS A 34 10.86 -8.20 6.82
CA LYS A 34 11.35 -9.52 6.42
C LYS A 34 12.67 -9.39 5.64
N ALA A 35 12.75 -8.45 4.69
CA ALA A 35 13.98 -8.20 3.93
C ALA A 35 15.13 -7.72 4.83
N LEU A 36 14.88 -6.78 5.74
CA LEU A 36 15.86 -6.31 6.72
C LEU A 36 16.34 -7.44 7.64
N TYR A 37 15.44 -8.26 8.15
CA TYR A 37 15.77 -9.38 9.04
C TYR A 37 16.69 -10.39 8.36
N ILE A 38 16.33 -10.81 7.14
CA ILE A 38 17.13 -11.76 6.35
C ILE A 38 18.52 -11.19 6.11
N ASN A 39 18.61 -9.94 5.65
CA ASN A 39 19.89 -9.32 5.33
C ASN A 39 20.80 -9.08 6.54
N LYS A 40 20.23 -8.98 7.76
CA LYS A 40 21.00 -8.82 9.00
C LYS A 40 21.45 -10.15 9.61
N LYS A 41 20.62 -11.20 9.53
CA LYS A 41 20.82 -12.46 10.27
C LYS A 41 21.36 -13.60 9.42
N VAL A 42 21.12 -13.61 8.11
CA VAL A 42 21.51 -14.70 7.22
C VAL A 42 22.86 -14.36 6.60
N LYS A 43 23.92 -15.11 6.96
CA LYS A 43 25.28 -14.90 6.45
C LYS A 43 25.39 -15.19 4.95
N ASP A 44 24.75 -16.27 4.50
CA ASP A 44 24.72 -16.68 3.09
C ASP A 44 23.29 -16.80 2.60
N VAL A 45 22.84 -15.79 1.83
CA VAL A 45 21.51 -15.78 1.25
C VAL A 45 21.48 -16.72 0.05
N THR A 46 20.80 -17.85 0.18
CA THR A 46 20.63 -18.80 -0.93
C THR A 46 19.80 -18.21 -2.06
N ASN A 47 19.96 -18.77 -3.27
CA ASN A 47 19.24 -18.28 -4.46
C ASN A 47 17.71 -18.34 -4.29
N ASN A 48 17.20 -19.33 -3.53
CA ASN A 48 15.76 -19.45 -3.24
C ASN A 48 15.25 -18.33 -2.32
N ILE A 49 16.00 -17.97 -1.28
CA ILE A 49 15.64 -16.85 -0.38
C ILE A 49 15.64 -15.54 -1.17
N ARG A 50 16.61 -15.36 -2.07
CA ARG A 50 16.68 -14.17 -2.93
C ARG A 50 15.50 -14.08 -3.90
N LYS A 51 15.10 -15.19 -4.52
CA LYS A 51 13.89 -15.25 -5.35
C LYS A 51 12.64 -14.88 -4.54
N ALA A 52 12.53 -15.33 -3.30
CA ALA A 52 11.42 -14.96 -2.42
C ALA A 52 11.40 -13.45 -2.12
N GLN A 53 12.56 -12.83 -1.83
CA GLN A 53 12.64 -11.37 -1.62
C GLN A 53 12.26 -10.57 -2.88
N VAL A 54 12.62 -11.06 -4.07
CA VAL A 54 12.20 -10.44 -5.34
C VAL A 54 10.69 -10.59 -5.55
N PHE A 55 10.14 -11.76 -5.21
CA PHE A 55 8.68 -11.97 -5.26
C PHE A 55 7.94 -11.03 -4.29
N ASP A 56 8.46 -10.84 -3.06
CA ASP A 56 7.91 -9.89 -2.11
C ASP A 56 7.88 -8.46 -2.70
N LEU A 57 8.92 -8.04 -3.45
CA LEU A 57 8.90 -6.75 -4.17
C LEU A 57 7.83 -6.68 -5.28
N VAL A 58 7.57 -7.78 -5.99
CA VAL A 58 6.49 -7.83 -6.98
C VAL A 58 5.14 -7.68 -6.31
N VAL A 59 4.95 -8.29 -5.14
CA VAL A 59 3.74 -8.12 -4.32
C VAL A 59 3.60 -6.66 -3.88
N ASP A 60 4.69 -6.01 -3.45
CA ASP A 60 4.67 -4.58 -3.08
C ASP A 60 4.25 -3.69 -4.27
N ILE A 61 4.69 -4.00 -5.49
CA ILE A 61 4.26 -3.28 -6.72
C ILE A 61 2.75 -3.42 -6.92
N ILE A 62 2.20 -4.63 -6.79
CA ILE A 62 0.76 -4.88 -6.93
C ILE A 62 -0.02 -4.11 -5.86
N CYS A 63 0.49 -4.08 -4.62
CA CYS A 63 -0.09 -3.27 -3.55
C CYS A 63 -0.09 -1.78 -3.89
N GLY A 64 1.02 -1.27 -4.44
CA GLY A 64 1.13 0.12 -4.90
C GLY A 64 0.14 0.47 -6.01
N ILE A 65 -0.04 -0.42 -6.99
CA ILE A 65 -1.03 -0.24 -8.08
C ILE A 65 -2.45 -0.19 -7.50
N ALA A 66 -2.80 -1.07 -6.56
CA ALA A 66 -4.10 -1.07 -5.91
C ALA A 66 -4.36 0.24 -5.13
N MET A 67 -3.36 0.75 -4.41
CA MET A 67 -3.44 2.05 -3.73
C MET A 67 -3.59 3.22 -4.72
N ALA A 68 -2.90 3.18 -5.86
CA ALA A 68 -3.00 4.22 -6.90
C ALA A 68 -4.39 4.25 -7.56
N ALA A 69 -4.94 3.08 -7.92
CA ALA A 69 -6.31 2.98 -8.45
C ALA A 69 -7.35 3.53 -7.47
N SER A 70 -7.07 3.38 -6.18
CA SER A 70 -7.94 3.86 -5.11
C SER A 70 -7.89 5.38 -4.94
N LEU A 71 -6.70 5.99 -5.11
CA LEU A 71 -6.58 7.44 -5.19
C LEU A 71 -7.39 8.02 -6.35
N MET A 72 -7.42 7.34 -7.51
CA MET A 72 -8.27 7.74 -8.63
C MET A 72 -9.77 7.68 -8.28
N PHE A 73 -10.21 6.64 -7.59
CA PHE A 73 -11.59 6.52 -7.11
C PHE A 73 -11.99 7.67 -6.18
N PHE A 74 -11.09 8.09 -5.27
CA PHE A 74 -11.33 9.26 -4.41
C PHE A 74 -11.34 10.58 -5.17
N GLY A 75 -10.66 10.67 -6.32
CA GLY A 75 -10.81 11.80 -7.26
C GLY A 75 -12.24 11.89 -7.81
N VAL A 76 -12.84 10.76 -8.20
CA VAL A 76 -14.25 10.72 -8.64
C VAL A 76 -15.19 11.15 -7.51
N LEU A 77 -14.94 10.73 -6.27
CA LEU A 77 -15.74 11.17 -5.12
C LEU A 77 -15.60 12.68 -4.87
N ALA A 78 -14.41 13.25 -5.07
CA ALA A 78 -14.19 14.68 -4.96
C ALA A 78 -14.99 15.46 -6.02
N ASP A 79 -15.02 14.99 -7.26
CA ASP A 79 -15.76 15.62 -8.37
C ASP A 79 -17.29 15.60 -8.15
N ASN A 80 -17.79 14.75 -7.26
CA ASN A 80 -19.22 14.62 -6.94
C ASN A 80 -19.63 15.23 -5.59
N ASP A 81 -18.77 16.05 -4.97
CA ASP A 81 -18.99 16.69 -3.66
C ASP A 81 -19.41 15.69 -2.56
N ALA A 82 -18.76 14.52 -2.54
CA ALA A 82 -19.08 13.45 -1.60
C ALA A 82 -18.77 13.84 -0.15
N LEU A 83 -19.63 13.48 0.81
CA LEU A 83 -19.52 13.97 2.18
C LEU A 83 -18.25 13.46 2.88
N ASN A 84 -17.50 14.36 3.54
CA ASN A 84 -16.23 14.05 4.22
C ASN A 84 -15.10 13.49 3.34
N TYR A 85 -15.19 13.51 2.00
CA TYR A 85 -14.18 12.93 1.11
C TYR A 85 -12.75 13.39 1.40
N ASN A 86 -12.57 14.67 1.78
CA ASN A 86 -11.26 15.27 2.11
C ASN A 86 -10.53 14.57 3.26
N ILE A 87 -11.25 14.18 4.32
CA ILE A 87 -10.66 13.49 5.46
C ILE A 87 -10.14 12.12 5.04
N TRP A 88 -10.91 11.42 4.20
CA TRP A 88 -10.57 10.10 3.69
C TRP A 88 -9.41 10.16 2.70
N LEU A 89 -9.44 11.11 1.76
CA LEU A 89 -8.39 11.34 0.78
C LEU A 89 -7.05 11.61 1.48
N ASN A 90 -7.03 12.49 2.49
CA ASN A 90 -5.81 12.79 3.25
C ASN A 90 -5.21 11.56 3.94
N ARG A 91 -6.04 10.70 4.54
CA ARG A 91 -5.57 9.45 5.17
C ARG A 91 -4.96 8.50 4.15
N ILE A 92 -5.59 8.32 3.00
CA ILE A 92 -5.11 7.42 1.96
C ILE A 92 -3.83 7.98 1.33
N LEU A 93 -3.74 9.29 1.11
CA LEU A 93 -2.51 9.92 0.64
C LEU A 93 -1.34 9.63 1.57
N ILE A 94 -1.51 9.79 2.88
CA ILE A 94 -0.47 9.49 3.88
C ILE A 94 -0.03 8.03 3.78
N ILE A 95 -0.98 7.09 3.73
CA ILE A 95 -0.67 5.65 3.62
C ILE A 95 0.07 5.34 2.31
N SER A 96 -0.40 5.87 1.19
CA SER A 96 0.20 5.64 -0.14
C SER A 96 1.62 6.20 -0.22
N PHE A 97 1.85 7.43 0.26
CA PHE A 97 3.19 8.02 0.27
C PHE A 97 4.13 7.28 1.21
N ALA A 98 3.68 6.92 2.41
CA ALA A 98 4.48 6.12 3.34
C ALA A 98 4.84 4.76 2.74
N SER A 99 3.88 4.08 2.08
CA SER A 99 4.10 2.82 1.38
C SER A 99 5.14 2.95 0.27
N LEU A 100 5.06 4.02 -0.52
CA LEU A 100 6.02 4.29 -1.59
C LEU A 100 7.45 4.46 -1.04
N ILE A 101 7.61 5.22 0.04
CA ILE A 101 8.92 5.39 0.69
C ILE A 101 9.47 4.05 1.18
N ILE A 102 8.64 3.25 1.86
CA ILE A 102 9.04 1.92 2.36
C ILE A 102 9.41 1.00 1.21
N PHE A 103 8.65 1.01 0.12
CA PHE A 103 8.93 0.21 -1.07
C PHE A 103 10.28 0.58 -1.70
N ILE A 104 10.59 1.87 -1.85
CA ILE A 104 11.89 2.34 -2.36
C ILE A 104 13.02 1.86 -1.44
N LEU A 105 12.84 1.96 -0.12
CA LEU A 105 13.82 1.44 0.85
C LEU A 105 13.96 -0.09 0.73
N ASN A 106 12.86 -0.82 0.50
CA ASN A 106 12.89 -2.27 0.32
C ASN A 106 13.68 -2.67 -0.92
N ILE A 107 13.51 -1.96 -2.05
CA ILE A 107 14.34 -2.15 -3.25
C ILE A 107 15.82 -2.01 -2.91
N ILE A 108 16.21 -0.93 -2.23
CA ILE A 108 17.61 -0.67 -1.86
C ILE A 108 18.16 -1.82 -1.01
N VAL A 109 17.39 -2.27 -0.02
CA VAL A 109 17.77 -3.38 0.87
C VAL A 109 17.98 -4.67 0.09
N VAL A 110 17.06 -5.05 -0.80
CA VAL A 110 17.16 -6.29 -1.59
C VAL A 110 18.31 -6.23 -2.62
N LEU A 111 18.54 -5.08 -3.24
CA LEU A 111 19.59 -4.88 -4.24
C LEU A 111 21.00 -4.80 -3.63
N LYS A 112 21.18 -4.20 -2.44
CA LYS A 112 22.49 -4.07 -1.78
C LYS A 112 23.19 -5.42 -1.52
N ASN A 113 22.43 -6.50 -1.39
CA ASN A 113 22.96 -7.86 -1.25
C ASN A 113 23.36 -8.53 -2.57
N LYS A 114 23.29 -7.82 -3.70
CA LYS A 114 23.87 -8.25 -4.98
C LYS A 114 25.37 -7.92 -4.95
N LYS A 115 26.16 -8.64 -4.13
CA LYS A 115 27.60 -8.73 -4.38
C LYS A 115 27.72 -9.49 -5.70
N VAL A 116 28.14 -8.76 -6.75
CA VAL A 116 28.63 -9.32 -8.00
C VAL A 116 29.91 -10.08 -7.71
#